data_AF-A0A969SXF7-F1
#
_entry.id   AF-A0A969SXF7-F1
#
_cell.length_a   1.000
_cell.length_b   1.000
_cell.length_c   1.000
_cell.angle_alpha   90.00
_cell.angle_beta   90.00
_cell.angle_gamma   90.00
#
_symmetry.space_group_name_H-M   'P 1'
#
loop_
_entity.id
_entity.type
_entity.pdbx_description
1 polymer ?
#
loop_
_entity_poly.entity_id
_entity_poly.type
_entity_poly.pdbx_seq_one_letter_code
_entity_poly.pdbx_strand_id
1 'polypeptide(L)' 'MNVEYTAQIWKEGTQYIAHAMPLDVMSSGATPEAARLALDEAVYLFLSVAKDRGTLEEIL' A
#
# COMPACT_ATOMS: atom_id res chain seq x y z
N MET A 1 -4.68 13.64 1.37
CA MET A 1 -5.57 12.66 2.01
C MET A 1 -4.71 11.99 3.07
N ASN A 2 -5.13 11.97 4.33
CA ASN A 2 -4.37 11.35 5.41
C ASN A 2 -5.11 10.08 5.79
N VAL A 3 -4.52 8.92 5.52
CA VAL A 3 -5.07 7.61 5.86
C VAL A 3 -4.05 6.89 6.73
N GLU A 4 -4.50 6.42 7.88
CA GLU A 4 -3.72 5.53 8.73
C GLU A 4 -4.03 4.09 8.35
N TYR A 5 -2.99 3.29 8.15
CA TYR A 5 -3.14 1.86 7.91
C TYR A 5 -1.98 1.08 8.53
N THR A 6 -2.30 -0.15 8.92
CA THR A 6 -1.29 -1.11 9.35
C THR A 6 -0.68 -1.78 8.12
N ALA A 7 0.65 -1.74 8.03
CA ALA A 7 1.41 -2.47 7.02
C ALA A 7 2.13 -3.66 7.67
N GLN A 8 1.99 -4.85 7.10
CA GLN A 8 2.85 -5.99 7.41
C GLN A 8 4.00 -6.03 6.42
N ILE A 9 5.21 -6.32 6.91
CA ILE A 9 6.41 -6.43 6.07
C ILE A 9 7.11 -7.75 6.36
N TRP A 10 7.36 -8.55 5.32
CA TRP A 10 8.09 -9.81 5.43
C TRP A 10 9.07 -9.99 4.27
N LYS A 11 10.05 -10.89 4.45
CA LYS A 11 11.01 -11.23 3.40
C LYS A 11 10.47 -12.39 2.56
N GLU A 12 10.50 -12.23 1.24
CA GLU A 12 10.15 -13.27 0.27
C GLU A 12 11.27 -13.40 -0.77
N GLY A 13 12.00 -14.52 -0.70
CA GLY A 13 13.20 -14.73 -1.51
C GLY A 13 14.24 -13.63 -1.31
N THR A 14 14.55 -12.90 -2.39
CA THR A 14 15.51 -11.79 -2.40
C THR A 14 14.87 -10.41 -2.20
N GLN A 15 13.56 -10.34 -1.97
CA GLN A 15 12.80 -9.09 -1.83
C GLN A 15 12.10 -9.05 -0.47
N TYR A 16 11.63 -7.86 -0.10
CA TYR A 16 10.69 -7.63 0.99
C TYR A 16 9.34 -7.25 0.39
N ILE A 17 8.27 -7.81 0.94
CA ILE A 17 6.90 -7.47 0.60
C ILE A 17 6.33 -6.60 1.72
N ALA A 18 5.62 -5.55 1.35
CA ALA A 18 4.85 -4.72 2.25
C ALA A 18 3.37 -4.77 1.83
N HIS A 19 2.48 -5.06 2.77
CA HIS A 19 1.04 -5.23 2.52
C HIS A 19 0.20 -4.41 3.50
N ALA A 20 -0.61 -3.51 2.96
CA ALA A 20 -1.61 -2.75 3.69
C ALA A 20 -2.90 -3.58 3.81
N MET A 21 -2.98 -4.43 4.83
CA MET A 21 -4.08 -5.38 5.06
C MET A 21 -5.49 -4.77 4.93
N PRO A 22 -5.81 -3.57 5.47
CA PRO A 22 -7.16 -3.01 5.36
C PRO A 22 -7.58 -2.64 3.94
N LEU A 23 -6.61 -2.32 3.08
CA LEU A 23 -6.83 -1.83 1.71
C LEU A 23 -6.54 -2.90 0.64
N ASP A 24 -5.99 -4.03 1.08
CA ASP A 24 -5.46 -5.11 0.23
C ASP A 24 -4.51 -4.63 -0.89
N VAL A 25 -3.71 -3.61 -0.58
CA VAL A 25 -2.67 -3.08 -1.48
C VAL A 25 -1.31 -3.62 -1.04
N MET A 26 -0.54 -4.15 -1.99
CA MET A 26 0.80 -4.69 -1.73
C MET A 26 1.83 -4.09 -2.68
N SER A 27 3.07 -3.99 -2.20
CA SER A 27 4.23 -3.60 -2.99
C SER A 27 5.48 -4.32 -2.47
N SER A 28 6.62 -4.14 -3.14
CA SER A 28 7.87 -4.83 -2.79
C SER A 28 9.11 -3.95 -2.98
N GLY A 29 10.21 -4.36 -2.36
CA GLY A 29 11.49 -3.68 -2.47
C GLY A 29 12.66 -4.49 -1.94
N ALA A 30 13.89 -4.08 -2.29
CA ALA A 30 15.11 -4.78 -1.90
C ALA A 30 15.42 -4.71 -0.39
N THR A 31 14.83 -3.74 0.33
CA THR A 31 14.90 -3.60 1.78
C THR A 31 13.49 -3.38 2.36
N PRO A 32 13.28 -3.59 3.67
CA PRO A 32 12.00 -3.27 4.32
C PRO A 32 11.53 -1.83 4.07
N GLU A 33 12.45 -0.87 4.12
CA GLU A 33 12.17 0.55 3.93
C GLU A 33 11.77 0.84 2.48
N ALA A 34 12.45 0.22 1.51
CA ALA A 34 12.10 0.36 0.10
C ALA A 34 10.71 -0.23 -0.20
N ALA A 35 10.39 -1.40 0.36
CA ALA A 35 9.07 -2.01 0.23
C ALA A 35 7.97 -1.13 0.86
N ARG A 36 8.24 -0.53 2.02
CA ARG A 36 7.32 0.41 2.69
C ARG A 36 7.09 1.66 1.85
N LEU A 37 8.15 2.29 1.34
CA LEU A 37 8.02 3.48 0.50
C LEU A 37 7.19 3.20 -0.76
N ALA A 38 7.46 2.07 -1.42
CA ALA A 38 6.70 1.66 -2.59
C ALA A 38 5.23 1.32 -2.27
N LEU A 39 4.95 0.79 -1.08
CA LEU A 39 3.58 0.58 -0.61
C LEU A 39 2.85 1.91 -0.37
N ASP A 40 3.53 2.90 0.20
CA ASP A 40 2.93 4.22 0.48
C ASP A 40 2.51 4.93 -0.80
N GLU A 41 3.36 4.87 -1.84
CA GLU A 41 3.02 5.36 -3.17
C GLU A 41 1.84 4.61 -3.77
N ALA A 42 1.83 3.28 -3.66
CA ALA A 42 0.75 2.44 -4.19
C ALA A 42 -0.61 2.73 -3.52
N VAL A 43 -0.63 2.86 -2.18
CA VAL A 43 -1.83 3.21 -1.42
C VAL A 43 -2.34 4.60 -1.81
N TYR A 44 -1.44 5.57 -1.91
CA TYR A 44 -1.81 6.92 -2.32
C TYR A 44 -2.44 6.93 -3.72
N LEU A 45 -1.84 6.22 -4.68
CA LEU A 45 -2.34 6.14 -6.05
C LEU A 45 -3.70 5.43 -6.10
N PHE A 46 -3.85 4.31 -5.39
CA PHE A 46 -5.09 3.54 -5.31
C PHE A 46 -6.26 4.40 -4.82
N LEU A 47 -6.08 5.09 -3.68
CA LEU A 47 -7.12 5.94 -3.10
C LEU A 47 -7.42 7.18 -3.95
N SER A 48 -6.40 7.73 -4.61
CA SER A 48 -6.59 8.87 -5.52
C SER A 48 -7.43 8.47 -6.74
N VAL A 49 -7.15 7.32 -7.35
CA VAL A 49 -7.95 6.80 -8.47
C VAL A 49 -9.37 6.46 -8.03
N ALA A 50 -9.56 5.85 -6.86
CA ALA A 50 -10.89 5.58 -6.33
C ALA A 50 -11.70 6.85 -6.10
N LYS A 51 -11.05 7.91 -5.58
CA LYS A 51 -11.67 9.22 -5.44
C LYS A 51 -12.11 9.79 -6.79
N ASP A 52 -11.22 9.78 -7.78
CA ASP A 52 -11.52 10.32 -9.11
C ASP A 52 -12.62 9.55 -9.83
N ARG A 53 -12.77 8.24 -9.54
CA ARG A 53 -13.84 7.38 -10.05
C ARG A 53 -15.13 7.43 -9.24
N GLY A 54 -15.15 8.13 -8.10
CA GLY A 54 -16.31 8.20 -7.22
C GLY A 54 -16.58 6.92 -6.41
N THR A 55 -15.58 6.03 -6.26
CA THR A 55 -15.69 4.75 -5.56
C THR A 55 -14.93 4.73 -4.23
N LEU A 56 -14.46 5.88 -3.74
CA LEU A 56 -13.67 5.97 -2.51
C LEU A 56 -14.44 5.50 -1.26
N GLU A 57 -15.73 5.79 -1.16
CA GLU A 57 -16.56 5.40 -0.01
C GLU A 57 -16.82 3.89 0.08
N GLU A 58 -16.62 3.14 -1.01
CA GLU A 58 -16.74 1.68 -1.01
C GLU A 58 -15.50 1.00 -0.40
N ILE A 59 -14.40 1.76 -0.26
CA ILE A 59 -13.10 1.29 0.22
C ILE A 59 -12.89 1.65 1.70
N LEU A 60 -13.50 2.73 2.20
CA LEU A 60 -13.27 3.29 3.54
C LEU A 60 -14.29 2.81 4.60
#